data_AF-A0A679FTQ7-F1
#
_entry.id   AF-A0A679FTQ7-F1
#
_cell.length_a   1.000
_cell.length_b   1.000
_cell.length_c   1.000
_cell.angle_alpha   90.00
_cell.angle_beta   90.00
_cell.angle_gamma   90.00
#
_symmetry.space_group_name_H-M   'P 1'
#
loop_
_entity.id
_entity.type
_entity.pdbx_description
1 polymer ?
#
loop_
_entity_poly.entity_id
_entity_poly.type
_entity_poly.pdbx_seq_one_letter_code
_entity_poly.pdbx_strand_id
1 'polypeptide(L)'
;MAMKREAVIVSAVRTAIARQGGALATLPAHVYGAEVIKEAMRRADIGPELVDDVIIGHRLCTSSNVVDAILRTKRHRREEQAGKEKAMAMLDFVGLTDMADRLVDNLSQEQKKRVAFALALATDPELVLLDEPAAGVNLDETEGLGELIVKMVQGGLIVCLIEHKMSMIMKIADRIMVHNYGEKIAEGTPKEVQNNEAVIQAYLGGSAVA
;
A
#
# COMPACT_ATOMS: atom_id res chain seq x y z
N MET A 1 -24.67 4.63 -18.70
CA MET A 1 -24.74 5.63 -17.61
C MET A 1 -25.04 4.87 -16.32
N ALA A 2 -24.00 4.36 -15.65
CA ALA A 2 -24.12 3.56 -14.42
C ALA A 2 -23.68 4.45 -13.26
N MET A 3 -24.63 4.81 -12.40
CA MET A 3 -24.50 5.83 -11.36
C MET A 3 -24.71 5.17 -9.99
N LYS A 4 -23.78 5.43 -9.07
CA LYS A 4 -23.86 5.31 -7.59
C LYS A 4 -23.78 3.91 -6.96
N ARG A 5 -22.54 3.49 -6.66
CA ARG A 5 -22.19 2.73 -5.44
C ARG A 5 -21.32 3.60 -4.54
N GLU A 6 -21.79 4.83 -4.30
CA GLU A 6 -21.04 5.81 -3.52
C GLU A 6 -21.27 5.56 -2.03
N ALA A 7 -20.15 5.34 -1.36
CA ALA A 7 -19.85 5.81 -0.01
C ALA A 7 -20.00 4.82 1.16
N VAL A 8 -18.91 4.07 1.37
CA VAL A 8 -18.26 3.95 2.68
C VAL A 8 -16.74 3.99 2.43
N ILE A 9 -16.16 5.19 2.31
CA ILE A 9 -14.69 5.31 2.36
C ILE A 9 -14.31 5.12 3.81
N VAL A 10 -13.78 3.94 4.13
CA VAL A 10 -13.06 3.72 5.38
C VAL A 10 -11.60 4.08 5.14
N SER A 11 -11.18 5.21 5.71
CA SER A 11 -9.76 5.46 5.91
C SER A 11 -9.34 4.73 7.18
N ALA A 12 -8.59 3.63 7.04
CA ALA A 12 -7.97 2.96 8.16
C ALA A 12 -6.55 3.48 8.31
N VAL A 13 -6.28 4.12 9.45
CA VAL A 13 -4.93 4.60 9.80
C VAL A 13 -4.40 3.70 10.89
N ARG A 14 -3.32 3.00 10.58
CA ARG A 14 -2.53 2.27 11.57
C ARG A 14 -1.25 3.06 11.80
N THR A 15 -1.09 3.58 13.01
CA THR A 15 0.01 4.48 13.36
C THR A 15 0.93 3.77 14.33
N ALA A 16 2.22 3.64 13.98
CA ALA A 16 3.25 3.52 15.00
C ALA A 16 3.26 4.86 15.77
N ILE A 17 2.56 4.93 16.90
CA ILE A 17 2.39 6.17 17.66
C ILE A 17 3.77 6.68 18.10
N ALA A 18 4.23 7.77 17.47
CA ALA A 18 4.62 9.03 18.10
C ALA A 18 5.46 9.90 17.14
N ARG A 19 4.83 10.84 16.41
CA ARG A 19 5.44 12.16 16.15
C ARG A 19 4.39 13.16 15.70
N GLN A 20 4.12 14.09 16.63
CA GLN A 20 3.49 15.41 16.54
C GLN A 20 2.21 15.53 15.68
N GLY A 21 1.14 16.02 16.32
CA GLY A 21 -0.18 16.26 15.73
C GLY A 21 -0.23 17.37 14.67
N GLY A 22 0.59 17.25 13.62
CA GLY A 22 0.45 17.98 12.37
C GLY A 22 -0.54 17.26 11.45
N ALA A 23 -1.34 18.02 10.71
CA ALA A 23 -2.23 17.46 9.70
C ALA A 23 -1.43 16.65 8.67
N LEU A 24 -1.94 15.47 8.28
CA LEU A 24 -1.38 14.62 7.21
C LEU A 24 -1.13 15.37 5.88
N ALA A 25 -1.71 16.57 5.71
CA ALA A 25 -1.62 17.42 4.52
C ALA A 25 -0.30 18.20 4.37
N THR A 26 0.62 18.15 5.34
CA THR A 26 1.86 18.97 5.33
C THR A 26 3.16 18.16 5.30
N LEU A 27 3.11 16.86 4.99
CA LEU A 27 4.34 16.08 4.85
C LEU A 27 4.98 16.33 3.47
N PRO A 28 6.30 16.41 3.34
CA PRO A 28 6.96 16.58 2.04
C PRO A 28 6.86 15.32 1.16
N ALA A 29 6.93 15.48 -0.18
CA ALA A 29 6.71 14.41 -1.17
C ALA A 29 7.52 13.12 -0.94
N HIS A 30 8.73 13.21 -0.40
CA HIS A 30 9.59 12.05 -0.10
C HIS A 30 9.11 11.23 1.12
N VAL A 31 8.20 11.77 1.93
CA VAL A 31 7.57 11.07 3.06
C VAL A 31 6.40 10.21 2.56
N TYR A 32 5.83 10.55 1.39
CA TYR A 32 4.76 9.78 0.78
C TYR A 32 5.33 8.72 -0.17
N GLY A 33 5.28 7.44 0.22
CA GLY A 33 5.36 6.33 -0.74
C GLY A 33 4.11 6.23 -1.65
N ALA A 34 3.17 7.17 -1.53
CA ALA A 34 1.83 7.12 -2.11
C ALA A 34 1.77 7.23 -3.63
N GLU A 35 2.55 8.12 -4.24
CA GLU A 35 2.57 8.28 -5.70
C GLU A 35 3.22 7.07 -6.38
N VAL A 36 4.22 6.48 -5.73
CA VAL A 36 4.89 5.26 -6.20
C VAL A 36 3.91 4.09 -6.24
N ILE A 37 3.05 3.92 -5.23
CA ILE A 37 2.10 2.80 -5.16
C ILE A 37 1.01 2.92 -6.21
N LYS A 38 0.39 4.10 -6.39
CA LYS A 38 -0.66 4.29 -7.40
C LYS A 38 -0.17 4.07 -8.82
N GLU A 39 1.08 4.42 -9.09
CA GLU A 39 1.69 4.20 -10.40
C GLU A 39 2.22 2.78 -10.57
N ALA A 40 2.86 2.19 -9.54
CA ALA A 40 3.37 0.82 -9.55
C ALA A 40 2.26 -0.23 -9.68
N MET A 41 1.12 -0.04 -8.99
CA MET A 41 -0.06 -0.91 -9.14
C MET A 41 -0.63 -0.85 -10.56
N ARG A 42 -0.38 0.23 -11.31
CA ARG A 42 -0.81 0.38 -12.72
C ARG A 42 0.27 -0.09 -13.72
N ARG A 43 1.54 -0.14 -13.31
CA ARG A 43 2.71 -0.38 -14.17
C ARG A 43 3.62 -1.52 -13.66
N ALA A 44 3.06 -2.62 -13.17
CA ALA A 44 3.82 -3.85 -12.92
C ALA A 44 4.20 -4.53 -14.25
N ASP A 45 4.99 -3.84 -15.07
CA ASP A 45 5.29 -4.21 -16.46
C ASP A 45 6.65 -3.62 -16.95
N ILE A 46 7.55 -3.23 -16.04
CA ILE A 46 8.72 -2.39 -16.37
C ILE A 46 10.05 -3.20 -16.47
N GLY A 47 10.09 -4.45 -16.02
CA GLY A 47 11.29 -5.29 -16.04
C GLY A 47 11.08 -6.71 -16.60
N PRO A 48 12.13 -7.35 -17.16
CA PRO A 48 12.06 -8.75 -17.60
C PRO A 48 11.93 -9.72 -16.41
N GLU A 49 12.33 -9.31 -15.20
CA GLU A 49 12.25 -10.12 -13.98
C GLU A 49 11.73 -9.27 -12.82
N LEU A 50 11.08 -9.93 -11.86
CA LEU A 50 10.46 -9.27 -10.71
C LEU A 50 11.47 -8.49 -9.84
N VAL A 51 12.69 -9.00 -9.70
CA VAL A 51 13.75 -8.31 -8.96
C VAL A 51 14.14 -6.96 -9.60
N ASP A 52 14.11 -6.88 -10.94
CA ASP A 52 14.48 -5.67 -11.66
C ASP A 52 13.48 -4.53 -11.41
N ASP A 53 12.19 -4.85 -11.35
CA ASP A 53 11.16 -3.87 -10.98
C ASP A 53 11.45 -3.28 -9.59
N VAL A 54 11.72 -4.12 -8.59
CA VAL A 54 11.98 -3.65 -7.23
C VAL A 54 13.26 -2.82 -7.14
N ILE A 55 14.30 -3.16 -7.91
CA ILE A 55 15.51 -2.35 -8.04
C ILE A 55 15.19 -0.97 -8.64
N ILE A 56 14.30 -0.89 -9.64
CA ILE A 56 13.86 0.39 -10.22
C ILE A 56 13.15 1.24 -9.15
N GLY A 57 12.28 0.63 -8.34
CA GLY A 57 11.66 1.29 -7.19
C GLY A 57 12.71 1.91 -6.26
N HIS A 58 13.74 1.15 -5.87
CA HIS A 58 14.84 1.65 -5.07
C HIS A 58 15.58 2.83 -5.72
N ARG A 59 15.82 2.75 -7.04
CA ARG A 59 16.57 3.77 -7.79
C ARG A 59 15.87 5.13 -7.85
N LEU A 60 14.54 5.18 -7.76
CA LEU A 60 13.78 6.43 -7.73
C LEU A 60 14.11 7.30 -6.50
N CYS A 61 14.66 6.69 -5.44
CA CYS A 61 15.05 7.39 -4.22
C CYS A 61 16.58 7.54 -4.05
N THR A 62 17.38 6.93 -4.93
CA THR A 62 18.84 7.10 -4.91
C THR A 62 19.27 8.21 -5.86
N SER A 63 19.99 9.21 -5.34
CA SER A 63 20.63 10.25 -6.15
C SER A 63 21.90 9.72 -6.84
N SER A 64 21.76 8.83 -7.81
CA SER A 64 22.90 8.40 -8.63
C SER A 64 23.13 9.43 -9.74
N ASN A 65 24.30 10.06 -9.76
CA ASN A 65 24.69 10.97 -10.83
C ASN A 65 24.83 10.19 -12.15
N VAL A 66 24.21 10.67 -13.24
CA VAL A 66 24.26 10.06 -14.59
C VAL A 66 25.71 9.78 -15.05
N VAL A 67 26.65 10.61 -14.62
CA VAL A 67 28.08 10.47 -14.90
C VAL A 67 28.69 9.22 -14.27
N ASP A 68 28.28 8.83 -13.05
CA ASP A 68 28.77 7.63 -12.36
C ASP A 68 28.27 6.34 -13.04
N ALA A 69 27.06 6.37 -13.62
CA ALA A 69 26.49 5.24 -14.37
C ALA A 69 27.25 5.00 -15.70
N ILE A 70 27.64 6.07 -16.40
CA ILE A 70 28.42 5.97 -17.64
C ILE A 70 29.85 5.49 -17.36
N LEU A 71 30.48 5.98 -16.27
CA LEU A 71 31.86 5.66 -15.94
C LEU A 71 32.05 4.32 -15.19
N ARG A 72 30.98 3.58 -14.88
CA ARG A 72 30.98 2.27 -14.20
C ARG A 72 31.95 2.23 -13.00
N THR A 73 31.94 3.30 -12.22
CA THR A 73 32.86 3.50 -11.11
C THR A 73 32.65 2.41 -10.03
N LYS A 74 33.63 2.21 -9.13
CA LYS A 74 33.48 1.27 -8.00
C LYS A 74 32.28 1.63 -7.10
N ARG A 75 31.91 2.92 -7.06
CA ARG A 75 30.72 3.42 -6.38
C ARG A 75 29.44 2.89 -7.04
N HIS A 76 29.33 2.98 -8.36
CA HIS A 76 28.18 2.47 -9.10
C HIS A 76 27.93 0.97 -8.86
N ARG A 77 28.98 0.14 -8.86
CA ARG A 77 28.85 -1.30 -8.53
C ARG A 77 28.37 -1.57 -7.10
N ARG A 78 28.78 -0.75 -6.14
CA ARG A 78 28.31 -0.86 -4.74
C ARG A 78 26.84 -0.47 -4.63
N GLU A 79 26.43 0.60 -5.30
CA GLU A 79 25.03 1.03 -5.35
C GLU A 79 24.14 -0.02 -6.03
N GLU A 80 24.60 -0.64 -7.12
CA GLU A 80 23.88 -1.72 -7.80
C GLU A 80 23.71 -2.96 -6.90
N GLN A 81 24.78 -3.36 -6.21
CA GLN A 81 24.73 -4.49 -5.28
C GLN A 81 23.80 -4.22 -4.08
N ALA A 82 23.87 -3.03 -3.49
CA ALA A 82 22.98 -2.62 -2.41
C ALA A 82 21.50 -2.59 -2.86
N GLY A 83 21.24 -2.14 -4.09
CA GLY A 83 19.90 -2.17 -4.68
C GLY A 83 19.37 -3.60 -4.85
N LYS A 84 20.20 -4.54 -5.31
CA LYS A 84 19.83 -5.96 -5.42
C LYS A 84 19.54 -6.60 -4.07
N GLU A 85 20.41 -6.39 -3.09
CA GLU A 85 20.23 -6.90 -1.73
C GLU A 85 18.93 -6.40 -1.10
N LYS A 86 18.64 -5.11 -1.29
CA LYS A 86 17.41 -4.51 -0.81
C LYS A 86 16.18 -5.03 -1.55
N ALA A 87 16.24 -5.17 -2.86
CA ALA A 87 15.15 -5.73 -3.65
C ALA A 87 14.80 -7.16 -3.19
N MET A 88 15.79 -8.01 -3.00
CA MET A 88 15.60 -9.36 -2.47
C MET A 88 15.02 -9.35 -1.06
N ALA A 89 15.48 -8.45 -0.18
CA ALA A 89 14.91 -8.31 1.16
C ALA A 89 13.44 -7.89 1.12
N MET A 90 13.04 -7.03 0.19
CA MET A 90 11.63 -6.61 0.04
C MET A 90 10.77 -7.72 -0.56
N LEU A 91 11.28 -8.49 -1.53
CA LEU A 91 10.61 -9.67 -2.06
C LEU A 91 10.40 -10.73 -0.98
N ASP A 92 11.39 -10.95 -0.12
CA ASP A 92 11.27 -11.82 1.04
C ASP A 92 10.24 -11.30 2.04
N PHE A 93 10.26 -10.00 2.31
CA PHE A 93 9.29 -9.39 3.21
C PHE A 93 7.85 -9.63 2.76
N VAL A 94 7.57 -9.54 1.45
CA VAL A 94 6.23 -9.76 0.88
C VAL A 94 5.95 -11.24 0.54
N GLY A 95 6.92 -12.15 0.72
CA GLY A 95 6.75 -13.59 0.50
C GLY A 95 6.85 -14.03 -0.96
N LEU A 96 7.63 -13.33 -1.79
CA LEU A 96 7.82 -13.60 -3.21
C LEU A 96 9.27 -13.96 -3.60
N THR A 97 10.11 -14.40 -2.65
CA THR A 97 11.52 -14.76 -2.89
C THR A 97 11.69 -15.77 -4.01
N ASP A 98 10.87 -16.83 -4.03
CA ASP A 98 10.93 -17.91 -5.04
C ASP A 98 10.49 -17.47 -6.45
N MET A 99 10.03 -16.22 -6.58
CA MET A 99 9.53 -15.64 -7.81
C MET A 99 10.41 -14.49 -8.32
N ALA A 100 11.56 -14.22 -7.67
CA ALA A 100 12.45 -13.12 -8.01
C ALA A 100 12.87 -13.09 -9.49
N ASP A 101 13.11 -14.27 -10.07
CA ASP A 101 13.55 -14.44 -11.47
C ASP A 101 12.37 -14.67 -12.45
N ARG A 102 11.11 -14.50 -12.00
CA ARG A 102 9.93 -14.69 -12.85
C ARG A 102 9.52 -13.40 -13.55
N LEU A 103 9.02 -13.56 -14.78
CA LEU A 103 8.30 -12.52 -15.51
C LEU A 103 7.00 -12.12 -14.78
N VAL A 104 6.76 -10.81 -14.69
CA VAL A 104 5.63 -10.21 -13.96
C VAL A 104 4.27 -10.54 -14.58
N ASP A 105 4.23 -10.81 -15.89
CA ASP A 105 3.01 -11.17 -16.62
C ASP A 105 2.34 -12.45 -16.12
N ASN A 106 3.12 -13.37 -15.55
CA ASN A 106 2.62 -14.66 -15.07
C ASN A 106 2.10 -14.62 -13.62
N LEU A 107 2.06 -13.44 -12.99
CA LEU A 107 1.63 -13.28 -11.61
C LEU A 107 0.11 -13.22 -11.47
N SER A 108 -0.41 -13.81 -10.39
CA SER A 108 -1.80 -13.60 -9.95
C SER A 108 -2.03 -12.14 -9.55
N GLN A 109 -3.30 -11.73 -9.46
CA GLN A 109 -3.65 -10.37 -9.01
C GLN A 109 -3.14 -10.06 -7.60
N GLU A 110 -3.18 -11.05 -6.70
CA GLU A 110 -2.64 -10.93 -5.35
C GLU A 110 -1.11 -10.77 -5.36
N GLN A 111 -0.42 -11.55 -6.18
CA GLN A 111 1.03 -11.45 -6.34
C GLN A 111 1.42 -10.07 -6.89
N LYS A 112 0.74 -9.57 -7.92
CA LYS A 112 0.99 -8.22 -8.47
C LYS A 112 0.86 -7.12 -7.40
N LYS A 113 -0.05 -7.28 -6.45
CA LYS A 113 -0.19 -6.34 -5.31
C LYS A 113 0.96 -6.45 -4.31
N ARG A 114 1.40 -7.67 -3.98
CA ARG A 114 2.60 -7.89 -3.15
C ARG A 114 3.84 -7.28 -3.79
N VAL A 115 3.99 -7.38 -5.12
CA VAL A 115 5.06 -6.72 -5.87
C VAL A 115 4.98 -5.20 -5.72
N ALA A 116 3.79 -4.62 -5.87
CA ALA A 116 3.59 -3.18 -5.64
C ALA A 116 3.97 -2.76 -4.21
N PHE A 117 3.73 -3.61 -3.21
CA PHE A 117 4.17 -3.35 -1.84
C PHE A 117 5.69 -3.45 -1.71
N ALA A 118 6.34 -4.46 -2.31
CA ALA A 118 7.80 -4.58 -2.30
C ALA A 118 8.48 -3.38 -2.96
N LEU A 119 7.94 -2.92 -4.10
CA LEU A 119 8.34 -1.70 -4.80
C LEU A 119 8.28 -0.47 -3.88
N ALA A 120 7.15 -0.30 -3.19
CA ALA A 120 6.96 0.80 -2.27
C ALA A 120 7.88 0.72 -1.07
N LEU A 121 8.08 -0.46 -0.49
CA LEU A 121 8.97 -0.65 0.66
C LEU A 121 10.45 -0.44 0.28
N ALA A 122 10.83 -0.72 -0.96
CA ALA A 122 12.19 -0.50 -1.46
C ALA A 122 12.61 0.98 -1.44
N THR A 123 11.67 1.92 -1.31
CA THR A 123 11.92 3.36 -1.19
C THR A 123 12.17 3.84 0.25
N ASP A 124 12.18 2.94 1.25
CA ASP A 124 12.20 3.29 2.69
C ASP A 124 11.12 4.32 3.11
N PRO A 125 9.84 4.09 2.80
CA PRO A 125 8.80 5.06 3.10
C PRO A 125 8.50 5.11 4.61
N GLU A 126 8.27 6.30 5.14
CA GLU A 126 7.70 6.48 6.47
C GLU A 126 6.16 6.32 6.47
N LEU A 127 5.51 6.67 5.35
CA LEU A 127 4.06 6.59 5.14
C LEU A 127 3.71 5.91 3.81
N VAL A 128 2.78 4.96 3.88
CA VAL A 128 2.20 4.27 2.73
C VAL A 128 0.71 4.58 2.63
N LEU A 129 0.27 5.07 1.46
CA LEU A 129 -1.13 5.26 1.13
C LEU A 129 -1.60 4.15 0.19
N LEU A 130 -2.62 3.40 0.58
CA LEU A 130 -3.19 2.30 -0.21
C LEU A 130 -4.60 2.67 -0.66
N ASP A 131 -4.86 2.54 -1.96
CA ASP A 131 -6.18 2.80 -2.54
C ASP A 131 -6.79 1.47 -3.00
N GLU A 132 -7.79 0.99 -2.26
CA GLU A 132 -8.45 -0.31 -2.43
C GLU A 132 -7.48 -1.50 -2.59
N PRO A 133 -6.58 -1.72 -1.62
CA PRO A 133 -5.55 -2.75 -1.74
C PRO A 133 -6.11 -4.17 -1.90
N ALA A 134 -7.37 -4.43 -1.54
CA ALA A 134 -8.00 -5.74 -1.71
C ALA A 134 -8.95 -5.83 -2.92
N ALA A 135 -9.03 -4.83 -3.81
CA ALA A 135 -9.88 -4.90 -5.02
C ALA A 135 -9.48 -6.05 -5.97
N GLY A 136 -10.43 -6.88 -6.40
CA GLY A 136 -10.16 -7.96 -7.37
C GLY A 136 -9.40 -9.19 -6.84
N VAL A 137 -9.22 -9.30 -5.52
CA VAL A 137 -8.72 -10.53 -4.86
C VAL A 137 -9.83 -11.20 -4.04
N ASN A 138 -9.72 -12.52 -3.85
CA ASN A 138 -10.68 -13.33 -3.09
C ASN A 138 -10.56 -13.10 -1.56
N LEU A 139 -11.39 -13.78 -0.76
CA LEU A 139 -11.40 -13.58 0.70
C LEU A 139 -10.10 -14.03 1.37
N ASP A 140 -9.59 -15.22 1.03
CA ASP A 140 -8.35 -15.77 1.60
C ASP A 140 -7.14 -14.87 1.26
N GLU A 141 -7.08 -14.42 0.01
CA GLU A 141 -6.08 -13.45 -0.47
C GLU A 141 -6.21 -12.08 0.22
N THR A 142 -7.44 -11.66 0.52
CA THR A 142 -7.69 -10.41 1.28
C THR A 142 -7.14 -10.52 2.70
N GLU A 143 -7.27 -11.68 3.34
CA GLU A 143 -6.70 -11.93 4.67
C GLU A 143 -5.17 -11.90 4.63
N GLY A 144 -4.55 -12.58 3.66
CA GLY A 144 -3.11 -12.56 3.47
C GLY A 144 -2.53 -11.16 3.19
N LEU A 145 -3.23 -10.33 2.41
CA LEU A 145 -2.84 -8.92 2.22
C LEU A 145 -3.02 -8.09 3.49
N GLY A 146 -4.07 -8.36 4.27
CA GLY A 146 -4.29 -7.72 5.57
C GLY A 146 -3.15 -8.01 6.54
N GLU A 147 -2.72 -9.27 6.65
CA GLU A 147 -1.58 -9.67 7.48
C GLU A 147 -0.28 -8.99 7.05
N LEU A 148 -0.04 -8.87 5.74
CA LEU A 148 1.12 -8.17 5.22
C LEU A 148 1.11 -6.68 5.62
N ILE A 149 -0.05 -6.02 5.56
CA ILE A 149 -0.20 -4.63 6.01
C ILE A 149 0.06 -4.51 7.52
N VAL A 150 -0.40 -5.47 8.33
CA VAL A 150 -0.08 -5.52 9.76
C VAL A 150 1.43 -5.62 9.99
N LYS A 151 2.11 -6.50 9.23
CA LYS A 151 3.57 -6.68 9.29
C LYS A 151 4.32 -5.40 8.93
N MET A 152 3.87 -4.66 7.91
CA MET A 152 4.45 -3.36 7.54
C MET A 152 4.39 -2.38 8.71
N VAL A 153 3.25 -2.30 9.39
CA VAL A 153 3.07 -1.38 10.52
C VAL A 153 3.91 -1.81 11.73
N GLN A 154 4.02 -3.10 12.00
CA GLN A 154 4.94 -3.62 13.02
C GLN A 154 6.41 -3.30 12.72
N GLY A 155 6.76 -3.16 11.44
CA GLY A 155 8.06 -2.67 10.98
C GLY A 155 8.27 -1.16 11.17
N GLY A 156 7.30 -0.43 11.73
CA GLY A 156 7.38 1.00 12.01
C GLY A 156 6.77 1.90 10.93
N LEU A 157 6.17 1.34 9.87
CA LEU A 157 5.53 2.13 8.84
C LEU A 157 4.16 2.67 9.29
N ILE A 158 3.86 3.89 8.86
CA ILE A 158 2.50 4.42 8.94
C ILE A 158 1.75 3.96 7.70
N VAL A 159 0.59 3.32 7.87
CA VAL A 159 -0.27 2.92 6.75
C VAL A 159 -1.60 3.65 6.87
N CYS A 160 -1.98 4.33 5.80
CA CYS A 160 -3.32 4.85 5.59
C CYS A 160 -3.90 4.17 4.35
N LEU A 161 -5.04 3.51 4.49
CA LEU A 161 -5.67 2.81 3.39
C LEU A 161 -7.11 3.25 3.23
N ILE A 162 -7.57 3.29 1.98
CA ILE A 162 -8.96 3.41 1.58
C ILE A 162 -9.43 2.03 1.19
N GLU A 163 -10.50 1.54 1.82
CA GLU A 163 -11.05 0.22 1.50
C GLU A 163 -12.55 0.22 1.80
N HIS A 164 -13.27 -0.68 1.15
CA HIS A 164 -14.71 -0.90 1.38
C HIS A 164 -15.00 -2.33 1.90
N LYS A 165 -14.03 -3.25 1.89
CA LYS A 165 -14.13 -4.57 2.51
C LYS A 165 -14.03 -4.52 4.04
N MET A 166 -15.18 -4.46 4.72
CA MET A 166 -15.26 -4.37 6.20
C MET A 166 -14.54 -5.51 6.92
N SER A 167 -14.54 -6.73 6.38
CA SER A 167 -13.88 -7.88 6.99
C SER A 167 -12.36 -7.68 7.18
N MET A 168 -11.72 -6.97 6.27
CA MET A 168 -10.29 -6.64 6.33
C MET A 168 -10.06 -5.47 7.29
N ILE A 169 -10.80 -4.37 7.07
CA ILE A 169 -10.69 -3.13 7.83
C ILE A 169 -10.81 -3.38 9.34
N MET A 170 -11.84 -4.12 9.75
CA MET A 170 -12.11 -4.36 11.17
C MET A 170 -11.02 -5.18 11.86
N LYS A 171 -10.22 -5.95 11.10
CA LYS A 171 -9.11 -6.75 11.62
C LYS A 171 -7.81 -5.95 11.73
N ILE A 172 -7.56 -5.01 10.82
CA ILE A 172 -6.22 -4.41 10.66
C ILE A 172 -6.13 -2.95 11.12
N ALA A 173 -7.25 -2.23 11.22
CA ALA A 173 -7.27 -0.80 11.50
C ALA A 173 -7.19 -0.49 13.00
N ASP A 174 -6.38 0.49 13.40
CA ASP A 174 -6.43 1.06 14.76
C ASP A 174 -7.54 2.11 14.87
N ARG A 175 -7.68 2.94 13.83
CA ARG A 175 -8.73 3.95 13.70
C ARG A 175 -9.36 3.88 12.32
N ILE A 176 -10.66 4.12 12.27
CA ILE A 176 -11.50 4.13 11.07
C ILE A 176 -12.20 5.48 10.99
N MET A 177 -12.15 6.11 9.82
CA MET A 177 -12.98 7.24 9.45
C MET A 177 -13.93 6.82 8.33
N VAL A 178 -15.23 7.01 8.51
CA VAL A 178 -16.27 6.62 7.56
C VAL A 178 -16.87 7.85 6.89
N HIS A 179 -16.96 7.82 5.56
CA HIS A 179 -17.63 8.85 4.78
C HIS A 179 -18.85 8.31 4.04
N ASN A 180 -19.93 9.10 4.04
CA ASN A 180 -21.14 8.90 3.24
C ASN A 180 -21.43 10.18 2.43
N TYR A 181 -21.59 10.09 1.11
CA TYR A 181 -21.82 11.23 0.21
C TYR A 181 -20.86 12.42 0.40
N GLY A 182 -19.58 12.13 0.65
CA GLY A 182 -18.55 13.16 0.86
C GLY A 182 -18.55 13.77 2.26
N GLU A 183 -19.47 13.38 3.13
CA GLU A 183 -19.52 13.82 4.53
C GLU A 183 -19.00 12.73 5.47
N LYS A 184 -18.22 13.14 6.47
CA LYS A 184 -17.75 12.23 7.52
C LYS A 184 -18.92 11.89 8.45
N ILE A 185 -19.31 10.61 8.47
CA ILE A 185 -20.43 10.12 9.29
C ILE A 185 -19.98 9.48 10.61
N ALA A 186 -18.74 8.98 10.68
CA ALA A 186 -18.19 8.42 11.91
C ALA A 186 -16.66 8.45 11.91
N GLU A 187 -16.08 8.48 13.10
CA GLU A 187 -14.64 8.33 13.32
C GLU A 187 -14.41 7.66 14.68
N GLY A 188 -13.57 6.62 14.73
CA GLY A 188 -13.31 5.90 15.98
C GLY A 188 -12.49 4.63 15.78
N THR A 189 -12.40 3.83 16.82
CA THR A 189 -11.87 2.46 16.76
C THR A 189 -12.81 1.55 15.95
N PRO A 190 -12.34 0.37 15.48
CA PRO A 190 -13.19 -0.61 14.83
C PRO A 190 -14.47 -0.93 15.61
N LYS A 191 -14.35 -1.08 16.94
CA LYS A 191 -15.49 -1.37 17.81
C LYS A 191 -16.49 -0.21 17.89
N GLU A 192 -16.02 1.03 17.97
CA GLU A 192 -16.91 2.21 18.00
C GLU A 192 -17.63 2.38 16.66
N VAL A 193 -16.91 2.22 15.55
CA VAL A 193 -17.48 2.36 14.20
C VAL A 193 -18.47 1.24 13.89
N GLN A 194 -18.19 0.00 14.29
CA GLN A 194 -19.10 -1.13 14.10
C GLN A 194 -20.45 -0.94 14.82
N ASN A 195 -20.44 -0.28 15.98
CA ASN A 195 -21.65 0.00 16.77
C ASN A 195 -22.29 1.35 16.45
N ASN A 196 -21.77 2.11 15.49
CA ASN A 196 -22.29 3.42 15.14
C ASN A 196 -23.56 3.28 14.27
N GLU A 197 -24.68 3.84 14.73
CA GLU A 197 -25.96 3.76 14.04
C GLU A 197 -25.92 4.35 12.62
N ALA A 198 -25.25 5.49 12.41
CA ALA A 198 -25.14 6.10 11.09
C ALA A 198 -24.35 5.23 10.10
N VAL A 199 -23.32 4.52 10.59
CA VAL A 199 -22.54 3.57 9.79
C VAL A 199 -23.37 2.34 9.44
N ILE A 200 -24.09 1.78 10.41
CA ILE A 200 -25.00 0.64 10.20
C ILE A 200 -26.08 1.01 9.18
N GLN A 201 -26.70 2.19 9.32
CA GLN A 201 -27.71 2.68 8.39
C GLN A 201 -27.14 2.95 6.99
N ALA A 202 -25.93 3.52 6.87
CA ALA A 202 -25.30 3.70 5.56
C ALA A 202 -25.00 2.37 4.86
N TYR A 203 -24.58 1.35 5.63
CA TYR A 203 -24.22 0.04 5.09
C TYR A 203 -25.45 -0.85 4.77
N LEU A 204 -26.52 -0.78 5.57
CA LEU A 204 -27.76 -1.56 5.38
C LEU A 204 -28.83 -0.83 4.53
N GLY A 205 -28.87 0.50 4.61
CA GLY A 205 -29.88 1.35 3.96
C GLY A 205 -29.74 1.48 2.45
N GLY A 206 -28.62 1.02 1.87
CA GLY A 206 -28.41 0.96 0.43
C GLY A 206 -29.28 -0.06 -0.32
N SER A 207 -30.16 -0.80 0.37
CA SER A 207 -31.07 -1.77 -0.25
C SER A 207 -32.51 -1.72 0.27
N ALA A 208 -32.93 -0.63 0.90
CA ALA A 208 -34.27 -0.56 1.48
C ALA A 208 -34.97 0.79 1.29
N VAL A 209 -35.00 1.35 0.07
CA VAL A 209 -36.10 2.25 -0.35
C VAL A 209 -36.34 2.14 -1.87
N ALA A 210 -37.55 1.67 -2.20
CA ALA A 210 -38.29 1.70 -3.49
C ALA A 210 -37.84 0.77 -4.63
#